data_AF-I7MMM6-F1
#
_entry.id   AF-I7MMM6-F1
#
_cell.length_a   1.000
_cell.length_b   1.000
_cell.length_c   1.000
_cell.angle_alpha   90.00
_cell.angle_beta   90.00
_cell.angle_gamma   90.00
#
_symmetry.space_group_name_H-M   'P 1'
#
loop_
_entity.id
_entity.type
_entity.pdbx_description
1 polymer ?
#
loop_
_entity_poly.entity_id
_entity_poly.type
_entity_poly.pdbx_seq_one_letter_code
_entity_poly.pdbx_strand_id
1 'polypeptide(L)'
;MAPPPKYVISRKLVKRFFDKYLPRQPMDVQNESGKLMKCWQQYGIDDPRCKEYEVLYDHMYTLTRNYRAKIEGLRIKEDVMGALNRPKYHSEVKGRWRTGKTTEWDVYDGVQ
;
A
#
# COMPACT_ATOMS: atom_id res chain seq x y z
N MET A 1 -10.33 4.98 -31.09
CA MET A 1 -9.84 5.47 -29.78
C MET A 1 -8.34 5.27 -29.73
N ALA A 2 -7.56 6.33 -29.45
CA ALA A 2 -6.11 6.20 -29.29
C ALA A 2 -5.77 5.44 -27.98
N PRO A 3 -4.68 4.66 -27.94
CA PRO A 3 -4.26 4.00 -26.72
C PRO A 3 -3.92 5.04 -25.64
N PRO A 4 -4.24 4.76 -24.37
CA PRO A 4 -3.97 5.70 -23.29
C PRO A 4 -2.45 5.92 -23.12
N PRO A 5 -2.05 7.10 -22.62
CA PRO A 5 -0.64 7.41 -22.36
C PRO A 5 0.05 6.36 -21.47
N LYS A 6 1.31 6.04 -21.76
CA LYS A 6 2.08 4.99 -21.06
C LYS A 6 2.13 5.19 -19.53
N TYR A 7 2.22 6.44 -19.06
CA TYR A 7 2.24 6.76 -17.63
C TYR A 7 0.93 6.37 -16.89
N VAL A 8 -0.20 6.37 -17.60
CA VAL A 8 -1.49 5.94 -17.03
C VAL A 8 -1.50 4.44 -16.84
N ILE A 9 -0.93 3.70 -17.79
CA ILE A 9 -0.84 2.23 -17.75
C ILE A 9 0.09 1.81 -16.62
N SER A 10 1.29 2.41 -16.50
CA SER A 10 2.24 2.09 -15.44
C SER A 10 1.66 2.38 -14.05
N ARG A 11 1.02 3.53 -13.85
CA ARG A 11 0.34 3.86 -12.58
C ARG A 11 -0.74 2.85 -12.21
N LYS A 12 -1.53 2.38 -13.19
CA LYS A 12 -2.55 1.33 -12.97
C LYS A 12 -1.95 -0.01 -12.60
N LEU A 13 -0.82 -0.39 -13.22
CA LEU A 13 -0.12 -1.64 -12.91
C LEU A 13 0.48 -1.61 -11.51
N VAL A 14 1.14 -0.51 -11.14
CA VAL A 14 1.68 -0.29 -9.79
C VAL A 14 0.56 -0.37 -8.75
N LYS A 15 -0.56 0.34 -8.98
CA LYS A 15 -1.72 0.29 -8.08
C LYS A 15 -2.27 -1.14 -7.94
N ARG A 16 -2.52 -1.84 -9.05
CA ARG A 16 -3.00 -3.23 -9.03
C ARG A 16 -2.04 -4.21 -8.35
N PHE A 17 -0.74 -3.95 -8.44
CA PHE A 17 0.28 -4.74 -7.74
C PHE A 17 0.12 -4.53 -6.24
N PHE A 18 0.17 -3.28 -5.77
CA PHE A 18 0.04 -2.99 -4.34
C PHE A 18 -1.32 -3.41 -3.76
N ASP A 19 -2.42 -3.30 -4.51
CA ASP A 19 -3.75 -3.77 -4.08
C ASP A 19 -3.79 -5.29 -3.80
N LYS A 20 -2.91 -6.08 -4.43
CA LYS A 20 -2.82 -7.53 -4.21
C LYS A 20 -1.89 -7.90 -3.04
N TYR A 21 -0.81 -7.15 -2.85
CA TYR A 21 0.23 -7.48 -1.89
C TYR A 21 0.09 -6.77 -0.54
N LEU A 22 -0.56 -5.60 -0.50
CA LEU A 22 -0.81 -4.89 0.75
C LEU A 22 -2.04 -5.48 1.45
N PRO A 23 -1.98 -5.71 2.77
CA PRO A 23 -3.17 -6.02 3.54
C PRO A 23 -4.17 -4.86 3.40
N ARG A 24 -5.46 -5.17 3.34
CA ARG A 24 -6.50 -4.15 3.33
C ARG A 24 -6.56 -3.47 4.69
N GLN A 25 -6.57 -2.14 4.68
CA GLN A 25 -6.75 -1.36 5.91
C GLN A 25 -8.14 -1.64 6.50
N PRO A 26 -8.26 -1.86 7.82
CA PRO A 26 -9.56 -1.93 8.46
C PRO A 26 -10.27 -0.57 8.28
N MET A 27 -11.47 -0.60 7.71
CA MET A 27 -12.30 0.59 7.53
C MET A 27 -12.86 0.98 8.92
N ASP A 28 -12.79 2.27 9.26
CA ASP A 28 -13.49 2.92 10.39
C ASP A 28 -13.09 2.58 11.85
N VAL A 29 -11.86 2.94 12.25
CA VAL A 29 -11.50 3.00 13.68
C VAL A 29 -12.04 4.27 14.36
N GLN A 30 -12.18 5.37 13.63
CA GLN A 30 -12.50 6.68 14.22
C GLN A 30 -13.96 6.83 14.67
N ASN A 31 -14.88 6.06 14.07
CA ASN A 31 -16.30 6.19 14.37
C ASN A 31 -16.70 5.49 15.68
N GLU A 32 -16.02 4.40 16.05
CA GLU A 32 -16.39 3.61 17.23
C GLU A 32 -15.90 4.23 18.55
N SER A 33 -14.71 4.84 18.56
CA SER A 33 -14.22 5.57 19.75
C SER A 33 -15.13 6.75 20.12
N GLY A 34 -15.64 7.46 19.10
CA GLY A 34 -16.58 8.56 19.30
C GLY A 34 -17.93 8.11 19.85
N LYS A 35 -18.42 6.92 19.48
CA LYS A 35 -19.67 6.35 20.02
C LYS A 35 -19.51 5.93 21.48
N LEU A 36 -18.38 5.30 21.82
CA LEU A 36 -18.07 4.91 23.19
C LEU A 36 -18.01 6.11 24.13
N MET A 37 -17.27 7.15 23.74
CA MET A 37 -17.15 8.39 24.54
C MET A 37 -18.51 9.08 24.74
N LYS A 38 -19.36 9.10 23.71
CA LYS A 38 -20.72 9.63 23.83
C LYS A 38 -21.58 8.81 24.79
N CYS A 39 -21.46 7.49 24.75
CA CYS A 39 -22.19 6.60 25.66
C CYS A 39 -21.79 6.86 27.12
N TRP A 40 -20.48 6.89 27.40
CA TRP A 40 -19.97 7.19 28.75
C TRP A 40 -20.39 8.58 29.24
N GLN A 41 -20.44 9.58 28.37
CA GLN A 41 -20.92 10.92 28.73
C GLN A 41 -22.42 10.96 29.07
N GLN A 42 -23.24 10.12 28.44
CA GLN A 42 -24.70 10.14 28.60
C GLN A 42 -25.18 9.26 29.75
N TYR A 43 -24.59 8.08 29.90
CA TYR A 43 -25.10 7.04 30.80
C TYR A 43 -24.13 6.70 31.95
N GLY A 44 -22.88 7.16 31.87
CA GLY A 44 -21.82 6.81 32.80
C GLY A 44 -21.02 5.59 32.34
N ILE A 45 -19.91 5.33 33.03
CA ILE A 45 -18.94 4.28 32.65
C ILE A 45 -19.51 2.88 32.88
N ASP A 46 -20.27 2.69 33.96
CA ASP A 46 -20.75 1.37 34.38
C ASP A 46 -22.08 0.92 33.75
N ASP A 47 -22.67 1.73 32.85
CA ASP A 47 -23.95 1.38 32.24
C ASP A 47 -23.80 0.17 31.30
N PRO A 48 -24.64 -0.87 31.45
CA PRO A 48 -24.58 -2.06 30.59
C PRO A 48 -24.72 -1.76 29.10
N ARG A 49 -25.36 -0.65 28.71
CA ARG A 49 -25.49 -0.23 27.31
C ARG A 49 -24.16 0.20 26.69
N CYS A 50 -23.21 0.69 27.50
CA CYS A 50 -21.91 1.11 27.00
C CYS A 50 -20.94 -0.06 26.79
N LYS A 51 -21.18 -1.20 27.46
CA LYS A 51 -20.36 -2.41 27.32
C LYS A 51 -20.33 -2.96 25.90
N GLU A 52 -21.43 -2.84 25.15
CA GLU A 52 -21.45 -3.27 23.73
C GLU A 52 -20.47 -2.45 22.89
N TYR A 53 -20.40 -1.13 23.12
CA TYR A 53 -19.48 -0.24 22.44
C TYR A 53 -18.03 -0.45 22.88
N GLU A 54 -17.79 -0.85 24.13
CA GLU A 54 -16.45 -1.22 24.62
C GLU A 54 -15.91 -2.44 23.89
N VAL A 55 -16.72 -3.51 23.78
CA VAL A 55 -16.33 -4.74 23.07
C VAL A 55 -16.03 -4.46 21.60
N LEU A 56 -16.84 -3.62 20.95
CA LEU A 56 -16.61 -3.21 19.56
C LEU A 56 -15.32 -2.39 19.42
N TYR A 57 -15.07 -1.46 20.34
CA TYR A 57 -13.86 -0.66 20.36
C TYR A 57 -12.59 -1.54 20.52
N ASP A 58 -12.60 -2.49 21.45
CA ASP A 58 -11.50 -3.43 21.67
C ASP A 58 -11.25 -4.32 20.45
N HIS A 59 -12.32 -4.82 19.82
CA HIS A 59 -12.21 -5.59 18.59
C HIS A 59 -11.56 -4.75 17.46
N MET A 60 -11.97 -3.50 17.27
CA MET A 60 -11.37 -2.62 16.26
C MET A 60 -9.91 -2.26 16.59
N TYR A 61 -9.60 -2.09 17.87
CA TYR A 61 -8.23 -1.84 18.32
C TYR A 61 -7.32 -3.04 18.02
N THR A 62 -7.76 -4.26 18.33
CA THR A 62 -6.99 -5.49 18.03
C THR A 62 -6.81 -5.70 16.52
N LEU A 63 -7.84 -5.46 15.70
CA LEU A 63 -7.70 -5.50 14.24
C LEU A 63 -6.66 -4.51 13.73
N THR A 64 -6.68 -3.29 14.26
CA THR A 64 -5.73 -2.23 13.87
C THR A 64 -4.30 -2.59 14.27
N ARG A 65 -4.11 -3.15 15.48
CA ARG A 65 -2.83 -3.64 15.95
C ARG A 65 -2.29 -4.76 15.06
N ASN A 66 -3.14 -5.72 14.73
CA ASN A 66 -2.78 -6.84 13.83
C ASN A 66 -2.43 -6.35 12.43
N TYR A 67 -3.15 -5.34 11.92
CA TYR A 67 -2.84 -4.72 10.64
C TYR A 67 -1.46 -4.03 10.65
N ARG A 68 -1.13 -3.27 11.70
CA ARG A 68 0.18 -2.63 11.85
C ARG A 68 1.30 -3.66 11.93
N ALA A 69 1.13 -4.73 12.71
CA ALA A 69 2.10 -5.81 12.80
C ALA A 69 2.32 -6.50 11.44
N LYS A 70 1.25 -6.69 10.64
CA LYS A 70 1.37 -7.20 9.27
C LYS A 70 2.15 -6.25 8.37
N ILE A 71 1.94 -4.93 8.47
CA ILE A 71 2.71 -3.95 7.71
C ILE A 71 4.19 -4.00 8.08
N GLU A 72 4.51 -4.02 9.37
CA GLU A 72 5.89 -4.08 9.86
C GLU A 72 6.61 -5.35 9.40
N GLY A 73 5.89 -6.48 9.35
CA GLY A 73 6.41 -7.74 8.84
C GLY A 73 6.57 -7.82 7.32
N LEU A 74 5.97 -6.90 6.56
CA LEU A 74 6.14 -6.89 5.11
C LEU A 74 7.50 -6.27 4.76
N ARG A 75 8.42 -7.11 4.25
CA ARG A 75 9.65 -6.66 3.59
C ARG A 75 9.36 -6.18 2.17
N ILE A 76 8.41 -5.25 2.03
CA ILE A 76 7.85 -4.78 0.75
C ILE A 76 8.96 -4.38 -0.22
N LYS A 77 10.01 -3.70 0.28
CA LYS A 77 11.14 -3.28 -0.54
C LYS A 77 11.93 -4.45 -1.13
N GLU A 78 12.15 -5.52 -0.37
CA GLU A 78 12.90 -6.69 -0.81
C GLU A 78 12.07 -7.55 -1.78
N ASP A 79 10.79 -7.77 -1.47
CA ASP A 79 9.89 -8.55 -2.33
C ASP A 79 9.60 -7.83 -3.66
N VAL A 80 9.40 -6.51 -3.63
CA VAL A 80 9.20 -5.70 -4.83
C VAL A 80 10.45 -5.67 -5.70
N MET A 81 11.63 -5.45 -5.09
CA MET A 81 12.90 -5.43 -5.84
C MET A 81 13.33 -6.83 -6.31
N GLY A 82 12.86 -7.89 -5.66
CA GLY A 82 13.06 -9.28 -6.08
C GLY A 82 12.12 -9.72 -7.20
N ALA A 83 10.86 -9.26 -7.19
CA ALA A 83 9.86 -9.60 -8.21
C ALA A 83 9.96 -8.72 -9.48
N LEU A 84 10.47 -7.49 -9.35
CA LEU A 84 10.77 -6.65 -10.51
C LEU A 84 12.02 -7.19 -11.19
N ASN A 85 11.88 -7.66 -12.43
CA ASN A 85 13.03 -7.99 -13.27
C ASN A 85 13.98 -6.78 -13.28
N ARG A 86 15.22 -6.96 -12.81
CA ARG A 86 16.24 -5.92 -12.91
C ARG A 86 16.34 -5.49 -14.37
N PRO A 87 16.33 -4.17 -14.67
CA PRO A 87 16.53 -3.73 -16.04
C PRO A 87 17.86 -4.28 -16.53
N LYS A 88 17.84 -5.07 -17.61
CA LYS A 88 19.06 -5.53 -18.25
C LYS A 88 19.59 -4.37 -19.09
N TYR A 89 20.69 -3.78 -18.65
CA TYR A 89 21.33 -2.72 -19.42
C TYR A 89 21.98 -3.31 -20.67
N HIS A 90 22.06 -2.53 -21.74
CA HIS A 90 22.71 -2.97 -22.98
C HIS A 90 24.16 -3.41 -22.76
N SER A 91 24.84 -2.86 -21.74
CA SER A 91 26.17 -3.25 -21.27
C SER A 91 26.25 -4.65 -20.66
N GLU A 92 25.14 -5.17 -20.12
CA GLU A 92 25.08 -6.48 -19.44
C GLU A 92 24.68 -7.63 -20.38
N VAL A 93 24.13 -7.31 -21.55
CA VAL A 93 23.79 -8.30 -22.58
C VAL A 93 25.08 -8.72 -23.30
N LYS A 94 25.74 -9.77 -22.80
CA LYS A 94 26.89 -10.40 -23.47
C LYS A 94 26.57 -10.67 -24.96
N GLY A 95 27.34 -10.06 -25.85
CA GLY A 95 27.36 -10.39 -27.29
C GLY A 95 26.92 -9.31 -28.27
N ARG A 96 26.57 -8.08 -27.85
CA ARG A 96 26.31 -6.97 -28.78
C ARG A 96 27.05 -5.70 -28.40
N TRP A 97 28.36 -5.69 -28.61
CA TRP A 97 29.11 -4.45 -28.73
C TRP A 97 28.72 -3.78 -30.07
N ARG A 98 27.79 -2.83 -30.03
CA ARG A 98 27.75 -1.78 -31.05
C ARG A 98 28.49 -0.58 -30.49
N THR A 99 29.57 -0.22 -31.17
CA THR A 99 30.29 1.05 -31.04
C THR A 99 29.35 2.20 -31.43
N GLY A 100 28.47 2.59 -30.51
CA GLY A 100 27.63 3.78 -30.59
C GLY A 100 27.79 4.57 -29.31
N LYS A 101 27.92 5.89 -29.42
CA LYS A 101 28.10 6.81 -28.29
C LYS A 101 27.09 6.51 -27.19
N THR A 102 27.58 6.29 -25.97
CA THR A 102 26.77 6.15 -24.77
C THR A 102 26.06 7.48 -24.52
N THR A 103 24.81 7.59 -24.92
CA THR A 103 23.93 8.63 -24.37
C THR A 103 23.41 8.10 -23.04
N GLU A 104 23.55 8.87 -21.96
CA GLU A 104 22.81 8.61 -20.73
C GLU A 104 21.34 8.74 -21.05
N TRP A 105 20.58 7.66 -20.86
CA TRP A 105 19.14 7.69 -20.99
C TRP A 105 18.54 7.91 -19.61
N ASP A 106 17.91 9.06 -19.40
CA ASP A 106 17.17 9.35 -18.17
C ASP A 106 15.74 8.78 -18.28
N VAL A 107 15.10 8.51 -17.15
CA VAL A 107 13.75 7.90 -17.06
C VAL A 107 12.69 8.75 -17.79
N TYR A 108 13.04 9.99 -18.16
CA TYR A 108 12.20 10.97 -18.84
C TYR A 108 12.37 11.03 -20.37
N ASP A 109 13.32 10.32 -20.98
CA ASP A 109 13.60 10.42 -22.43
C ASP A 109 12.49 9.91 -23.36
N GLY A 110 11.46 9.27 -22.79
CA GLY A 110 10.27 8.82 -23.52
C GLY A 110 9.06 9.76 -23.42
N VAL A 111 9.21 10.97 -22.89
CA VAL A 111 8.12 11.94 -22.69
C VAL A 111 8.33 13.15 -23.61
N GLN A 112 7.92 13.00 -24.88
CA GLN A 112 7.51 14.09 -25.77
C GLN A 112 6.09 13.82 -26.25
#